data_AF-A0A1J5EC68-F1
#
_entry.id   AF-A0A1J5EC68-F1
#
_cell.length_a   1.000
_cell.length_b   1.000
_cell.length_c   1.000
_cell.angle_alpha   90.00
_cell.angle_beta   90.00
_cell.angle_gamma   90.00
#
_symmetry.space_group_name_H-M   'P 1'
#
loop_
_entity.id
_entity.type
_entity.pdbx_description
1 polymer ?
#
loop_
_entity_poly.entity_id
_entity_poly.type
_entity_poly.pdbx_seq_one_letter_code
_entity_poly.pdbx_strand_id
1 'polypeptide(L)'
;MSLRFDVEWNEAPGVDDVILAPTWGRLAIELTAQNTPICATSAIHPETGYRKGVYGAWFPLARWLVSNYWNLLYEVPLSERLLSARTVTGTTAHVRWMQRHNILCGREGFSLPDLTFSSDDSRVAIAVFPDAGSVAERPLSFVTNAAVSLPREEVENGIGTFIEAVLERLRGVDHADAEALREDWAALLDSRQNENALCQWAARLGLDPYDPDELSDELVAFLESHVSLLSAPLREDVLDAGWQPGTLIPGVEWVEEHVVPRNGRKSKSSYRPTDPFASAHTVAYARARSLRKKLRLEPGCNVLYEVEKNIGFGLEHEQIVSNVPSHINAALFADDDGTPVIVGPELHHDRRVFRWARALNLWEFGCAGDSPRLVTTSHARQQRESRAFAVELLAPARELARKLGGVEVSEDDLVNLSNEFGVGSQLIRYRIENHKLAVVSEP
;
A
#
# COMPACT_ATOMS: atom_id res chain seq x y z
N MET A 1 15.12 12.70 -5.47
CA MET A 1 14.93 11.34 -4.94
C MET A 1 14.77 10.46 -6.16
N SER A 2 15.41 9.30 -6.23
CA SER A 2 15.43 8.53 -7.49
C SER A 2 15.65 7.03 -7.25
N LEU A 3 15.21 6.23 -8.22
CA LEU A 3 15.58 4.83 -8.41
C LEU A 3 16.48 4.74 -9.62
N ARG A 4 17.64 4.10 -9.50
CA ARG A 4 18.58 3.91 -10.61
C ARG A 4 19.08 2.48 -10.65
N PHE A 5 19.01 1.87 -11.83
CA PHE A 5 19.69 0.63 -12.16
C PHE A 5 20.95 0.99 -12.94
N ASP A 6 22.09 0.94 -12.29
CA ASP A 6 23.39 1.21 -12.91
C ASP A 6 23.99 -0.11 -13.39
N VAL A 7 24.10 -0.28 -14.70
CA VAL A 7 24.59 -1.50 -15.33
C VAL A 7 25.90 -1.23 -16.04
N GLU A 8 26.97 -1.87 -15.54
CA GLU A 8 28.25 -1.93 -16.23
C GLU A 8 28.27 -3.21 -17.08
N TRP A 9 28.09 -3.07 -18.39
CA TRP A 9 28.08 -4.22 -19.31
C TRP A 9 29.48 -4.87 -19.40
N ASN A 10 29.52 -6.20 -19.42
CA ASN A 10 30.75 -6.97 -19.53
C ASN A 10 30.59 -8.09 -20.57
N GLU A 11 31.71 -8.52 -21.17
CA GLU A 11 31.72 -9.76 -21.92
C GLU A 11 31.53 -10.96 -20.98
N ALA A 12 30.78 -11.95 -21.44
CA ALA A 12 30.48 -13.17 -20.69
C ALA A 12 30.95 -14.40 -21.48
N PRO A 13 32.28 -14.66 -21.56
CA PRO A 13 32.82 -15.73 -22.41
C PRO A 13 32.40 -17.15 -21.99
N GLY A 14 31.74 -17.30 -20.84
CA GLY A 14 31.17 -18.58 -20.37
C GLY A 14 29.65 -18.66 -20.46
N VAL A 15 28.99 -17.71 -21.12
CA VAL A 15 27.54 -17.70 -21.36
C VAL A 15 27.32 -17.81 -22.87
N ASP A 16 26.85 -18.97 -23.31
CA ASP A 16 26.64 -19.26 -24.74
C ASP A 16 25.24 -18.86 -25.23
N ASP A 17 24.33 -18.51 -24.32
CA ASP A 17 22.96 -18.12 -24.64
C ASP A 17 22.92 -16.75 -25.34
N VAL A 18 22.23 -16.68 -26.47
CA VAL A 18 22.20 -15.52 -27.38
C VAL A 18 21.50 -14.29 -26.81
N ILE A 19 20.71 -14.44 -25.74
CA ILE A 19 20.06 -13.34 -25.02
C ILE A 19 20.81 -13.02 -23.72
N LEU A 20 21.22 -14.05 -22.96
CA LEU A 20 21.86 -13.83 -21.66
C LEU A 20 23.28 -13.27 -21.80
N ALA A 21 24.04 -13.71 -22.81
CA ALA A 21 25.40 -13.25 -23.05
C ALA A 21 25.49 -11.73 -23.34
N PRO A 22 24.71 -11.14 -24.28
CA PRO A 22 24.81 -9.71 -24.56
C PRO A 22 24.28 -8.82 -23.42
N THR A 23 23.41 -9.35 -22.56
CA THR A 23 22.80 -8.65 -21.42
C THR A 23 23.53 -8.91 -20.09
N TRP A 24 24.74 -9.45 -20.16
CA TRP A 24 25.57 -9.68 -18.99
C TRP A 24 26.28 -8.41 -18.51
N GLY A 25 26.32 -8.20 -17.19
CA GLY A 25 27.05 -7.09 -16.60
C GLY A 25 26.99 -7.05 -15.08
N ARG A 26 27.62 -6.04 -14.48
CA ARG A 26 27.45 -5.70 -13.06
C ARG A 26 26.25 -4.77 -12.89
N LEU A 27 25.22 -5.19 -12.16
CA LEU A 27 24.08 -4.36 -11.78
C LEU A 27 24.24 -3.81 -10.36
N ALA A 28 24.17 -2.49 -10.21
CA ALA A 28 23.94 -1.81 -8.96
C ALA A 28 22.56 -1.14 -8.93
N ILE A 29 21.73 -1.49 -7.93
CA ILE A 29 20.43 -0.84 -7.72
C ILE A 29 20.61 0.22 -6.64
N GLU A 30 20.39 1.47 -6.99
CA GLU A 30 20.56 2.62 -6.11
C GLU A 30 19.24 3.33 -5.86
N LEU A 31 18.97 3.61 -4.59
CA LEU A 31 17.82 4.36 -4.12
C LEU A 31 18.33 5.64 -3.47
N THR A 32 17.82 6.80 -3.89
CA THR A 32 18.15 8.07 -3.25
C THR A 32 16.92 8.65 -2.56
N ALA A 33 16.89 8.61 -1.24
CA ALA A 33 15.84 9.20 -0.42
C ALA A 33 16.43 10.27 0.48
N GLN A 34 15.83 11.47 0.51
CA GLN A 34 16.28 12.60 1.35
C GLN A 34 17.79 12.90 1.21
N ASN A 35 18.32 12.88 -0.02
CA ASN A 35 19.76 13.05 -0.34
C ASN A 35 20.70 12.00 0.26
N THR A 36 20.18 10.86 0.74
CA THR A 36 20.96 9.73 1.22
C THR A 36 20.93 8.63 0.17
N PRO A 37 22.08 8.28 -0.45
CA PRO A 37 22.16 7.16 -1.39
C PRO A 37 22.19 5.82 -0.63
N ILE A 38 21.40 4.87 -1.10
CA ILE A 38 21.28 3.51 -0.56
C ILE A 38 21.47 2.54 -1.72
N CYS A 39 22.49 1.68 -1.64
CA CYS A 39 22.73 0.65 -2.65
C CYS A 39 22.06 -0.67 -2.21
N ALA A 40 20.92 -1.00 -2.82
CA ALA A 40 20.14 -2.19 -2.50
C ALA A 40 20.89 -3.50 -2.81
N THR A 41 21.80 -3.47 -3.79
CA THR A 41 22.65 -4.62 -4.16
C THR A 41 23.97 -4.67 -3.38
N SER A 42 24.09 -3.97 -2.25
CA SER A 42 25.27 -4.13 -1.38
C SER A 42 25.30 -5.54 -0.81
N ALA A 43 26.40 -6.24 -1.02
CA ALA A 43 26.54 -7.63 -0.62
C ALA A 43 27.96 -7.95 -0.13
N ILE A 44 28.06 -9.01 0.67
CA ILE A 44 29.32 -9.58 1.13
C ILE A 44 29.52 -10.92 0.43
N HIS A 45 30.66 -11.06 -0.23
CA HIS A 45 31.17 -12.34 -0.73
C HIS A 45 32.21 -12.88 0.27
N PRO A 46 32.21 -14.19 0.61
CA PRO A 46 33.14 -14.74 1.59
C PRO A 46 34.62 -14.47 1.27
N GLU A 47 34.99 -14.54 -0.02
CA GLU A 47 36.39 -14.41 -0.45
C GLU A 47 36.82 -12.98 -0.80
N THR A 48 35.91 -12.18 -1.38
CA THR A 48 36.25 -10.85 -1.93
C THR A 48 35.74 -9.71 -1.07
N GLY A 49 34.99 -10.02 -0.01
CA GLY A 49 34.49 -9.06 0.97
C GLY A 49 33.30 -8.25 0.46
N TYR A 50 33.21 -7.02 0.94
CA TYR A 50 32.11 -6.12 0.61
C TYR A 50 32.19 -5.62 -0.84
N ARG A 51 31.07 -5.70 -1.56
CA ARG A 51 30.93 -5.11 -2.90
C ARG A 51 29.59 -4.40 -3.03
N LYS A 52 29.59 -3.38 -3.88
CA LYS A 52 28.36 -2.80 -4.44
C LYS A 52 28.06 -3.56 -5.72
N GLY A 53 26.81 -3.92 -5.95
CA GLY A 53 26.39 -4.59 -7.17
C GLY A 53 26.68 -6.10 -7.26
N VAL A 54 26.06 -6.70 -8.26
CA VAL A 54 26.05 -8.14 -8.52
C VAL A 54 26.24 -8.39 -10.02
N TYR A 55 26.77 -9.55 -10.38
CA TYR A 55 26.96 -9.94 -11.79
C TYR A 55 25.88 -10.95 -12.20
N GLY A 56 25.43 -10.85 -13.44
CA GLY A 56 24.43 -11.72 -14.03
C GLY A 56 23.98 -11.21 -15.39
N ALA A 57 23.06 -11.95 -16.02
CA ALA A 57 22.32 -11.48 -17.17
C ALA A 57 21.05 -10.76 -16.72
N TRP A 58 20.77 -9.61 -17.32
CA TRP A 58 19.71 -8.72 -16.85
C TRP A 58 18.44 -8.75 -17.69
N PHE A 59 18.42 -9.55 -18.75
CA PHE A 59 17.21 -9.83 -19.53
C PHE A 59 16.05 -10.37 -18.68
N PRO A 60 16.21 -11.38 -17.79
CA PRO A 60 15.10 -11.89 -16.98
C PRO A 60 14.47 -10.82 -16.08
N LEU A 61 15.30 -9.94 -15.51
CA LEU A 61 14.81 -8.85 -14.68
C LEU A 61 14.04 -7.81 -15.52
N ALA A 62 14.51 -7.48 -16.72
CA ALA A 62 13.79 -6.56 -17.61
C ALA A 62 12.43 -7.12 -18.02
N ARG A 63 12.37 -8.40 -18.39
CA ARG A 63 11.11 -9.10 -18.70
C ARG A 63 10.15 -9.06 -17.51
N TRP A 64 10.63 -9.42 -16.32
CA TRP A 64 9.82 -9.36 -15.11
C TRP A 64 9.31 -7.94 -14.80
N LEU A 65 10.13 -6.91 -15.00
CA LEU A 65 9.71 -5.52 -14.79
C LEU A 65 8.62 -5.08 -15.78
N VAL A 66 8.71 -5.49 -17.05
CA VAL A 66 7.69 -5.18 -18.06
C VAL A 66 6.38 -5.87 -17.70
N SER A 67 6.39 -7.18 -17.43
CA SER A 67 5.18 -7.95 -17.12
C SER A 67 4.50 -7.52 -15.82
N ASN A 68 5.19 -6.84 -14.91
CA ASN A 68 4.62 -6.41 -13.63
C ASN A 68 4.51 -4.89 -13.49
N TYR A 69 4.79 -4.13 -14.56
CA TYR A 69 4.96 -2.67 -14.50
C TYR A 69 3.78 -1.96 -13.82
N TRP A 70 2.56 -2.28 -14.22
CA TRP A 70 1.37 -1.63 -13.67
C TRP A 70 1.16 -1.99 -12.20
N ASN A 71 1.26 -3.27 -11.82
CA ASN A 71 1.09 -3.72 -10.44
C ASN A 71 2.15 -3.09 -9.51
N LEU A 72 3.42 -3.06 -9.93
CA LEU A 72 4.51 -2.45 -9.16
C LEU A 72 4.22 -1.00 -8.75
N LEU A 73 3.52 -0.26 -9.61
CA LEU A 73 3.26 1.18 -9.45
C LEU A 73 1.92 1.49 -8.78
N TYR A 74 0.91 0.63 -8.97
CA TYR A 74 -0.48 0.95 -8.63
C TYR A 74 -1.14 -0.04 -7.66
N GLU A 75 -0.73 -1.30 -7.61
CA GLU A 75 -1.31 -2.28 -6.71
C GLU A 75 -0.92 -2.00 -5.24
N VAL A 76 -1.91 -1.94 -4.37
CA VAL A 76 -1.74 -1.68 -2.93
C VAL A 76 -1.24 -2.94 -2.20
N PRO A 77 -0.49 -2.80 -1.09
CA PRO A 77 -0.01 -3.98 -0.37
C PRO A 77 -1.16 -4.77 0.26
N LEU A 78 -0.98 -6.09 0.39
CA LEU A 78 -1.93 -6.97 1.11
C LEU A 78 -1.72 -7.02 2.62
N SER A 79 -0.68 -6.34 3.12
CA SER A 79 -0.34 -6.29 4.55
C SER A 79 0.06 -4.88 4.98
N GLU A 80 -0.09 -4.58 6.27
CA GLU A 80 0.29 -3.27 6.83
C GLU A 80 1.80 -3.04 6.81
N ARG A 81 2.57 -4.11 6.95
CA ARG A 81 4.04 -4.14 6.84
C ARG A 81 4.45 -5.01 5.67
N LEU A 82 5.34 -4.49 4.83
CA LEU A 82 6.03 -5.31 3.84
C LEU A 82 6.92 -6.32 4.56
N LEU A 83 6.88 -7.55 4.08
CA LEU A 83 7.65 -8.68 4.61
C LEU A 83 8.70 -9.09 3.58
N SER A 84 9.79 -9.68 4.06
CA SER A 84 10.79 -10.31 3.19
C SER A 84 10.13 -11.43 2.39
N ALA A 85 10.32 -11.46 1.07
CA ALA A 85 9.79 -12.52 0.20
C ALA A 85 10.27 -13.91 0.63
N ARG A 86 11.46 -13.99 1.24
CA ARG A 86 12.03 -15.24 1.75
C ARG A 86 11.29 -15.78 2.98
N THR A 87 10.53 -14.93 3.67
CA THR A 87 9.80 -15.26 4.91
C THR A 87 8.30 -15.30 4.73
N VAL A 88 7.78 -15.01 3.53
CA VAL A 88 6.35 -14.98 3.29
C VAL A 88 5.76 -16.39 3.42
N THR A 89 5.14 -16.62 4.57
CA THR A 89 4.21 -17.70 4.84
C THR A 89 2.81 -17.10 4.84
N GLY A 90 1.94 -17.47 3.92
CA GLY A 90 0.65 -16.78 3.78
C GLY A 90 -0.33 -17.46 2.83
N THR A 91 -1.42 -16.76 2.55
CA THR A 91 -2.44 -17.19 1.58
C THR A 91 -1.90 -17.16 0.15
N THR A 92 -2.54 -17.87 -0.77
CA THR A 92 -2.22 -17.84 -2.20
C THR A 92 -2.19 -16.41 -2.76
N ALA A 93 -3.05 -15.51 -2.26
CA ALA A 93 -3.06 -14.10 -2.65
C ALA A 93 -1.78 -13.37 -2.25
N HIS A 94 -1.25 -13.59 -1.04
CA HIS A 94 0.03 -13.00 -0.62
C HIS A 94 1.19 -13.49 -1.47
N VAL A 95 1.21 -14.78 -1.81
CA VAL A 95 2.26 -15.34 -2.67
C VAL A 95 2.20 -14.73 -4.07
N ARG A 96 1.01 -14.64 -4.68
CA ARG A 96 0.83 -14.00 -5.99
C ARG A 96 1.24 -12.53 -5.98
N TRP A 97 0.83 -11.78 -4.96
CA TRP A 97 1.25 -10.40 -4.78
C TRP A 97 2.79 -10.30 -4.70
N MET A 98 3.45 -11.12 -3.87
CA MET A 98 4.91 -11.12 -3.81
C MET A 98 5.58 -11.46 -5.15
N GLN A 99 5.00 -12.36 -5.95
CA GLN A 99 5.54 -12.74 -7.26
C GLN A 99 5.59 -11.56 -8.23
N ARG A 100 4.62 -10.64 -8.14
CA ARG A 100 4.58 -9.42 -8.97
C ARG A 100 5.36 -8.25 -8.38
N HIS A 101 5.56 -8.25 -7.07
CA HIS A 101 6.09 -7.09 -6.35
C HIS A 101 7.55 -7.21 -5.90
N ASN A 102 8.13 -8.41 -5.87
CA ASN A 102 9.50 -8.64 -5.41
C ASN A 102 10.44 -9.14 -6.50
N ILE A 103 11.58 -8.45 -6.68
CA ILE A 103 12.51 -8.74 -7.78
C ILE A 103 13.17 -10.11 -7.67
N LEU A 104 13.15 -10.78 -6.51
CA LEU A 104 13.61 -12.17 -6.39
C LEU A 104 12.84 -13.12 -7.31
N CYS A 105 11.61 -12.76 -7.70
CA CYS A 105 10.79 -13.53 -8.60
C CYS A 105 11.20 -13.36 -10.07
N GLY A 106 11.95 -12.30 -10.41
CA GLY A 106 12.50 -12.05 -11.75
C GLY A 106 13.96 -12.49 -11.93
N ARG A 107 14.53 -13.27 -10.99
CA ARG A 107 15.97 -13.53 -10.96
C ARG A 107 16.47 -14.65 -11.87
N GLU A 108 15.62 -15.63 -12.23
CA GLU A 108 15.98 -16.80 -13.05
C GLU A 108 17.34 -17.46 -12.71
N GLY A 109 17.66 -17.58 -11.42
CA GLY A 109 18.92 -18.15 -10.93
C GLY A 109 20.04 -17.14 -10.65
N PHE A 110 19.93 -15.88 -11.10
CA PHE A 110 20.86 -14.81 -10.78
C PHE A 110 20.68 -14.28 -9.34
N SER A 111 21.70 -13.56 -8.86
CA SER A 111 21.69 -12.95 -7.54
C SER A 111 20.98 -11.60 -7.60
N LEU A 112 19.80 -11.51 -6.97
CA LEU A 112 19.09 -10.24 -6.74
C LEU A 112 18.79 -10.07 -5.24
N PRO A 113 18.77 -8.83 -4.72
CA PRO A 113 18.39 -8.57 -3.34
C PRO A 113 16.90 -8.80 -3.13
N ASP A 114 16.52 -9.02 -1.87
CA ASP A 114 15.11 -9.03 -1.46
C ASP A 114 14.58 -7.59 -1.46
N LEU A 115 14.09 -7.14 -2.62
CA LEU A 115 13.57 -5.80 -2.84
C LEU A 115 12.13 -5.88 -3.33
N THR A 116 11.23 -5.25 -2.58
CA THR A 116 9.78 -5.22 -2.85
C THR A 116 9.31 -3.81 -3.16
N PHE A 117 8.48 -3.66 -4.19
CA PHE A 117 7.75 -2.44 -4.51
C PHE A 117 6.30 -2.53 -4.04
N SER A 118 5.68 -1.42 -3.68
CA SER A 118 4.23 -1.35 -3.45
C SER A 118 3.71 0.08 -3.63
N SER A 119 2.49 0.22 -4.15
CA SER A 119 1.83 1.52 -4.26
C SER A 119 1.60 2.16 -2.88
N ASP A 120 1.92 3.45 -2.76
CA ASP A 120 1.65 4.29 -1.59
C ASP A 120 1.12 5.65 -2.06
N ASP A 121 -0.11 5.65 -2.57
CA ASP A 121 -0.81 6.83 -3.11
C ASP A 121 -0.13 7.42 -4.37
N SER A 122 0.46 8.61 -4.31
CA SER A 122 1.22 9.21 -5.43
C SER A 122 2.67 8.72 -5.52
N ARG A 123 3.02 7.74 -4.68
CA ARG A 123 4.39 7.27 -4.45
C ARG A 123 4.45 5.76 -4.55
N VAL A 124 5.67 5.25 -4.60
CA VAL A 124 5.97 3.82 -4.50
C VAL A 124 6.86 3.62 -3.29
N ALA A 125 6.39 2.80 -2.34
CA ALA A 125 7.20 2.34 -1.24
C ALA A 125 8.10 1.19 -1.72
N ILE A 126 9.38 1.27 -1.37
CA ILE A 126 10.40 0.26 -1.69
C ILE A 126 11.01 -0.22 -0.39
N ALA A 127 10.92 -1.52 -0.13
CA ALA A 127 11.55 -2.18 1.02
C ALA A 127 12.65 -3.12 0.54
N VAL A 128 13.81 -3.03 1.17
CA VAL A 128 14.98 -3.88 0.93
C VAL A 128 15.30 -4.61 2.22
N PHE A 129 15.37 -5.94 2.16
CA PHE A 129 15.66 -6.79 3.31
C PHE A 129 17.04 -7.45 3.18
N PRO A 130 17.82 -7.54 4.27
CA PRO A 130 19.07 -8.26 4.27
C PRO A 130 18.80 -9.77 4.25
N ASP A 131 19.76 -10.53 3.73
CA ASP A 131 19.75 -11.97 3.82
C ASP A 131 19.90 -12.42 5.28
N ALA A 132 19.03 -13.33 5.73
CA ALA A 132 19.15 -13.97 7.04
C ALA A 132 20.22 -15.08 7.03
N GLY A 133 20.99 -15.21 8.10
CA GLY A 133 21.99 -16.28 8.29
C GLY A 133 23.44 -15.81 8.27
N SER A 134 24.39 -16.73 8.46
CA SER A 134 25.82 -16.42 8.40
C SER A 134 26.34 -16.35 6.96
N VAL A 135 27.26 -15.42 6.68
CA VAL A 135 27.89 -15.27 5.36
C VAL A 135 28.62 -16.56 4.93
N ALA A 136 29.05 -17.39 5.89
CA ALA A 136 29.78 -18.62 5.62
C ALA A 136 28.94 -19.70 4.89
N GLU A 137 27.62 -19.60 4.94
CA GLU A 137 26.70 -20.58 4.36
C GLU A 137 26.25 -20.21 2.93
N ARG A 138 26.63 -19.04 2.42
CA ARG A 138 26.15 -18.54 1.12
C ARG A 138 27.30 -17.96 0.29
N PRO A 139 27.29 -18.18 -1.05
CA PRO A 139 28.28 -17.58 -1.93
C PRO A 139 28.18 -16.04 -1.96
N LEU A 140 27.02 -15.50 -1.62
CA LEU A 140 26.77 -14.07 -1.54
C LEU A 140 25.69 -13.80 -0.48
N SER A 141 25.85 -12.74 0.31
CA SER A 141 24.82 -12.28 1.26
C SER A 141 24.55 -10.79 1.10
N PHE A 142 23.30 -10.43 0.78
CA PHE A 142 22.87 -9.03 0.72
C PHE A 142 22.71 -8.46 2.12
N VAL A 143 23.24 -7.26 2.35
CA VAL A 143 23.33 -6.65 3.71
C VAL A 143 22.48 -5.41 3.89
N THR A 144 21.89 -4.88 2.82
CA THR A 144 21.09 -3.65 2.89
C THR A 144 19.76 -3.92 3.57
N ASN A 145 19.44 -3.10 4.58
CA ASN A 145 18.12 -3.02 5.19
C ASN A 145 17.63 -1.59 5.06
N ALA A 146 16.60 -1.37 4.24
CA ALA A 146 16.10 -0.03 3.97
C ALA A 146 14.61 -0.05 3.64
N ALA A 147 13.91 1.02 4.01
CA ALA A 147 12.56 1.30 3.54
C ALA A 147 12.51 2.76 3.09
N VAL A 148 12.17 2.99 1.84
CA VAL A 148 12.07 4.32 1.24
C VAL A 148 10.72 4.48 0.53
N SER A 149 10.29 5.71 0.35
CA SER A 149 9.15 6.03 -0.50
C SER A 149 9.64 7.01 -1.56
N LEU A 150 9.44 6.71 -2.83
CA LEU A 150 9.89 7.52 -3.97
C LEU A 150 8.67 8.04 -4.76
N PRO A 151 8.76 9.23 -5.39
CA PRO A 151 7.71 9.66 -6.33
C PRO A 151 7.51 8.60 -7.41
N ARG A 152 6.26 8.32 -7.81
CA ARG A 152 5.97 7.29 -8.81
C ARG A 152 6.74 7.51 -10.11
N GLU A 153 6.75 8.74 -10.61
CA GLU A 153 7.47 9.14 -11.83
C GLU A 153 8.97 8.79 -11.79
N GLU A 154 9.63 8.92 -10.63
CA GLU A 154 11.04 8.57 -10.48
C GLU A 154 11.28 7.05 -10.53
N VAL A 155 10.30 6.26 -10.10
CA VAL A 155 10.33 4.80 -10.22
C VAL A 155 10.06 4.38 -11.66
N GLU A 156 9.07 4.99 -12.31
CA GLU A 156 8.78 4.79 -13.74
C GLU A 156 10.01 5.08 -14.60
N ASN A 157 10.65 6.24 -14.39
CA ASN A 157 11.86 6.62 -15.12
C ASN A 157 13.02 5.65 -14.88
N GLY A 158 13.22 5.23 -13.62
CA GLY A 158 14.26 4.25 -13.27
C GLY A 158 14.06 2.89 -13.94
N ILE A 159 12.81 2.39 -13.95
CA ILE A 159 12.43 1.13 -14.61
C ILE A 159 12.57 1.25 -16.13
N GLY A 160 12.03 2.31 -16.74
CA GLY A 160 12.08 2.52 -18.18
C GLY A 160 13.52 2.62 -18.70
N THR A 161 14.37 3.41 -18.03
CA THR A 161 15.79 3.55 -18.40
C THR A 161 16.51 2.21 -18.39
N PHE A 162 16.21 1.34 -17.41
CA PHE A 162 16.80 0.02 -17.32
C PHE A 162 16.34 -0.91 -18.44
N ILE A 163 15.04 -0.95 -18.73
CA ILE A 163 14.46 -1.78 -19.79
C ILE A 163 15.05 -1.36 -21.14
N GLU A 164 15.09 -0.06 -21.44
CA GLU A 164 15.68 0.47 -22.66
C GLU A 164 17.17 0.11 -22.79
N ALA A 165 17.93 0.17 -21.69
CA ALA A 165 19.34 -0.21 -21.69
C ALA A 165 19.53 -1.71 -22.01
N VAL A 166 18.64 -2.59 -21.52
CA VAL A 166 18.66 -4.02 -21.86
C VAL A 166 18.24 -4.25 -23.32
N LEU A 167 17.20 -3.58 -23.79
CA LEU A 167 16.72 -3.69 -25.18
C LEU A 167 17.79 -3.24 -26.19
N GLU A 168 18.56 -2.19 -25.87
CA GLU A 168 19.66 -1.75 -26.74
C GLU A 168 20.75 -2.83 -26.86
N ARG A 169 21.01 -3.60 -25.80
CA ARG A 169 21.95 -4.75 -25.87
C ARG A 169 21.43 -5.89 -26.74
N LEU A 170 20.12 -5.99 -26.90
CA LEU A 170 19.46 -7.00 -27.72
C LEU A 170 19.16 -6.50 -29.15
N ARG A 171 19.63 -5.31 -29.52
CA ARG A 171 19.47 -4.79 -30.87
C ARG A 171 20.16 -5.70 -31.89
N GLY A 172 19.39 -6.18 -32.86
CA GLY A 172 19.88 -7.08 -33.91
C GLY A 172 19.99 -8.55 -33.49
N VAL A 173 19.58 -8.91 -32.27
CA VAL A 173 19.41 -10.30 -31.85
C VAL A 173 18.07 -10.81 -32.37
N ASP A 174 18.13 -11.78 -33.29
CA ASP A 174 16.95 -12.48 -33.82
C ASP A 174 16.59 -13.66 -32.90
N HIS A 175 15.74 -13.39 -31.91
CA HIS A 175 15.28 -14.39 -30.95
C HIS A 175 13.87 -14.05 -30.46
N ALA A 176 13.00 -15.06 -30.36
CA ALA A 176 11.58 -14.90 -30.00
C ALA A 176 11.38 -14.15 -28.68
N ASP A 177 12.08 -14.52 -27.60
CA ASP A 177 11.97 -13.83 -26.32
C ASP A 177 12.44 -12.36 -26.35
N ALA A 178 13.42 -12.02 -27.21
CA ALA A 178 13.87 -10.64 -27.36
C ALA A 178 12.87 -9.79 -28.15
N GLU A 179 12.18 -10.40 -29.12
CA GLU A 179 11.05 -9.77 -29.82
C GLU A 179 9.87 -9.56 -28.88
N ALA A 180 9.49 -10.60 -28.12
CA ALA A 180 8.38 -10.52 -27.18
C ALA A 180 8.59 -9.38 -26.17
N LEU A 181 9.80 -9.24 -25.61
CA LEU A 181 10.10 -8.12 -24.71
C LEU A 181 9.95 -6.74 -25.39
N ARG A 182 10.30 -6.62 -26.67
CA ARG A 182 10.14 -5.37 -27.44
C ARG A 182 8.67 -5.07 -27.70
N GLU A 183 7.90 -6.07 -28.09
CA GLU A 183 6.46 -5.96 -28.32
C GLU A 183 5.74 -5.58 -27.02
N ASP A 184 6.02 -6.28 -25.92
CA ASP A 184 5.44 -6.00 -24.61
C ASP A 184 5.77 -4.58 -24.13
N TRP A 185 7.04 -4.15 -24.28
CA TRP A 185 7.44 -2.79 -23.91
C TRP A 185 6.76 -1.72 -24.79
N ALA A 186 6.63 -1.98 -26.09
CA ALA A 186 5.95 -1.07 -27.01
C ALA A 186 4.45 -0.96 -26.69
N ALA A 187 3.78 -2.09 -26.42
CA ALA A 187 2.38 -2.13 -26.01
C ALA A 187 2.17 -1.36 -24.71
N LEU A 188 3.06 -1.53 -23.74
CA LEU A 188 3.03 -0.78 -22.48
C LEU A 188 3.14 0.74 -22.70
N LEU A 189 4.09 1.18 -23.54
CA LEU A 189 4.25 2.61 -23.86
C LEU A 189 3.04 3.19 -24.60
N ASP A 190 2.36 2.38 -25.42
CA ASP A 190 1.12 2.77 -26.10
C ASP A 190 -0.05 2.89 -25.11
N SER A 191 -0.27 1.88 -24.25
CA SER A 191 -1.30 1.92 -23.22
C SER A 191 -1.10 3.09 -22.25
N ARG A 192 0.15 3.49 -21.95
CA ARG A 192 0.42 4.69 -21.15
C ARG A 192 -0.12 5.98 -21.77
N GLN A 193 -0.32 6.02 -23.09
CA GLN A 193 -0.86 7.17 -23.81
C GLN A 193 -2.36 7.04 -24.05
N ASN A 194 -2.81 5.83 -24.40
CA ASN A 194 -4.17 5.61 -24.92
C ASN A 194 -5.14 5.02 -23.88
N GLU A 195 -4.66 4.16 -22.97
CA GLU A 195 -5.49 3.33 -22.08
C GLU A 195 -5.08 3.44 -20.61
N ASN A 196 -4.35 4.50 -20.27
CA ASN A 196 -3.62 4.65 -19.01
C ASN A 196 -4.53 4.43 -17.79
N ALA A 197 -5.73 5.02 -17.82
CA ALA A 197 -6.68 4.90 -16.72
C ALA A 197 -7.16 3.45 -16.50
N LEU A 198 -7.46 2.73 -17.59
CA LEU A 198 -7.92 1.33 -17.51
C LEU A 198 -6.82 0.44 -16.95
N CYS A 199 -5.58 0.57 -17.43
CA CYS A 199 -4.45 -0.19 -16.93
C CYS A 199 -4.17 0.10 -15.44
N GLN A 200 -4.29 1.36 -15.02
CA GLN A 200 -4.20 1.71 -13.61
C GLN A 200 -5.31 1.05 -12.78
N TRP A 201 -6.55 1.03 -13.27
CA TRP A 201 -7.67 0.42 -12.56
C TRP A 201 -7.49 -1.09 -12.41
N ALA A 202 -7.11 -1.78 -13.49
CA ALA A 202 -6.80 -3.21 -13.47
C ALA A 202 -5.70 -3.53 -12.45
N ALA A 203 -4.60 -2.79 -12.46
CA ALA A 203 -3.51 -3.01 -11.51
C ALA A 203 -3.90 -2.74 -10.06
N ARG A 204 -4.74 -1.74 -9.76
CA ARG A 204 -5.26 -1.51 -8.40
C ARG A 204 -6.14 -2.65 -7.89
N LEU A 205 -6.83 -3.33 -8.81
CA LEU A 205 -7.58 -4.57 -8.53
C LEU A 205 -6.68 -5.80 -8.43
N GLY A 206 -5.37 -5.66 -8.69
CA GLY A 206 -4.40 -6.74 -8.68
C GLY A 206 -4.44 -7.64 -9.91
N LEU A 207 -4.95 -7.10 -11.03
CA LEU A 207 -5.08 -7.76 -12.32
C LEU A 207 -3.98 -7.29 -13.29
N ASP A 208 -3.56 -8.17 -14.21
CA ASP A 208 -2.75 -7.81 -15.37
C ASP A 208 -3.66 -7.24 -16.50
N PRO A 209 -3.46 -6.00 -16.97
CA PRO A 209 -4.27 -5.43 -18.05
C PRO A 209 -4.07 -6.10 -19.42
N TYR A 210 -3.05 -6.94 -19.58
CA TYR A 210 -2.76 -7.64 -20.84
C TYR A 210 -3.17 -9.12 -20.82
N ASP A 211 -3.62 -9.64 -19.67
CA ASP A 211 -4.12 -11.01 -19.54
C ASP A 211 -5.66 -11.04 -19.71
N PRO A 212 -6.20 -11.57 -20.83
CA PRO A 212 -7.64 -11.63 -21.06
C PRO A 212 -8.38 -12.57 -20.09
N ASP A 213 -7.69 -13.49 -19.41
CA ASP A 213 -8.27 -14.34 -18.37
C ASP A 213 -8.44 -13.57 -17.05
N GLU A 214 -7.64 -12.53 -16.80
CA GLU A 214 -7.75 -11.65 -15.63
C GLU A 214 -8.61 -10.40 -15.91
N LEU A 215 -8.48 -9.80 -17.09
CA LEU A 215 -9.21 -8.62 -17.54
C LEU A 215 -10.03 -8.92 -18.80
N SER A 216 -11.19 -9.57 -18.63
CA SER A 216 -12.09 -9.90 -19.72
C SER A 216 -12.79 -8.66 -20.32
N ASP A 217 -13.26 -8.76 -21.58
CA ASP A 217 -14.04 -7.70 -22.24
C ASP A 217 -15.27 -7.25 -21.42
N GLU A 218 -15.91 -8.19 -20.71
CA GLU A 218 -17.03 -7.89 -19.80
C GLU A 218 -16.58 -7.02 -18.63
N LEU A 219 -15.43 -7.34 -18.02
CA LEU A 219 -14.88 -6.55 -16.93
C LEU A 219 -14.39 -5.18 -17.42
N VAL A 220 -13.78 -5.08 -18.61
CA VAL A 220 -13.41 -3.81 -19.23
C VAL A 220 -14.65 -2.93 -19.40
N ALA A 221 -15.69 -3.46 -20.05
CA ALA A 221 -16.94 -2.72 -20.27
C ALA A 221 -17.59 -2.29 -18.94
N PHE A 222 -17.50 -3.13 -17.90
CA PHE A 222 -17.96 -2.80 -16.56
C PHE A 222 -17.17 -1.66 -15.93
N LEU A 223 -15.84 -1.70 -15.97
CA LEU A 223 -14.98 -0.64 -15.43
C LEU A 223 -15.22 0.70 -16.13
N GLU A 224 -15.37 0.68 -17.46
CA GLU A 224 -15.65 1.88 -18.25
C GLU A 224 -17.06 2.42 -18.03
N SER A 225 -18.05 1.56 -17.80
CA SER A 225 -19.46 1.99 -17.67
C SER A 225 -19.84 2.40 -16.25
N HIS A 226 -19.19 1.82 -15.22
CA HIS A 226 -19.55 2.04 -13.82
C HIS A 226 -18.45 2.78 -13.06
N VAL A 227 -17.24 2.21 -13.03
CA VAL A 227 -16.13 2.74 -12.22
C VAL A 227 -15.64 4.09 -12.73
N SER A 228 -15.64 4.31 -14.06
CA SER A 228 -15.25 5.59 -14.67
C SER A 228 -16.16 6.77 -14.29
N LEU A 229 -17.42 6.50 -13.92
CA LEU A 229 -18.42 7.50 -13.57
C LEU A 229 -18.34 7.93 -12.10
N LEU A 230 -17.69 7.14 -11.25
CA LEU A 230 -17.46 7.47 -9.85
C LEU A 230 -16.54 8.71 -9.74
N SER A 231 -16.74 9.53 -8.70
CA SER A 231 -15.78 10.60 -8.39
C SER A 231 -14.40 10.01 -8.07
N ALA A 232 -13.33 10.75 -8.36
CA ALA A 232 -11.97 10.23 -8.21
C ALA A 232 -11.69 9.63 -6.81
N PRO A 233 -12.02 10.29 -5.67
CA PRO A 233 -11.77 9.71 -4.34
C PRO A 233 -12.57 8.42 -4.08
N LEU A 234 -13.81 8.35 -4.55
CA LEU A 234 -14.66 7.16 -4.38
C LEU A 234 -14.15 6.01 -5.26
N ARG A 235 -13.75 6.33 -6.49
CA ARG A 235 -13.17 5.37 -7.44
C ARG A 235 -11.92 4.71 -6.86
N GLU A 236 -11.03 5.51 -6.28
CA GLU A 236 -9.81 5.01 -5.63
C GLU A 236 -10.13 4.09 -4.45
N ASP A 237 -11.07 4.48 -3.59
CA ASP A 237 -11.49 3.65 -2.45
C ASP A 237 -12.11 2.32 -2.92
N VAL A 238 -12.90 2.33 -4.01
CA VAL A 238 -13.47 1.13 -4.63
C VAL A 238 -12.37 0.25 -5.19
N LEU A 239 -11.48 0.78 -6.02
CA LEU A 239 -10.43 -0.01 -6.67
C LEU A 239 -9.46 -0.63 -5.66
N ASP A 240 -9.19 0.05 -4.55
CA ASP A 240 -8.27 -0.42 -3.53
C ASP A 240 -8.92 -1.33 -2.48
N ALA A 241 -10.24 -1.56 -2.49
CA ALA A 241 -10.95 -2.20 -1.38
C ALA A 241 -10.45 -3.62 -1.03
N GLY A 242 -9.76 -4.28 -1.97
CA GLY A 242 -9.17 -5.60 -1.79
C GLY A 242 -10.16 -6.73 -2.07
N TRP A 243 -10.88 -6.62 -3.18
CA TRP A 243 -11.95 -7.54 -3.58
C TRP A 243 -11.49 -9.00 -3.70
N GLN A 244 -12.38 -9.92 -3.30
CA GLN A 244 -12.27 -11.33 -3.68
C GLN A 244 -12.80 -11.55 -5.10
N PRO A 245 -12.37 -12.63 -5.80
CA PRO A 245 -12.92 -12.99 -7.10
C PRO A 245 -14.45 -13.01 -7.10
N GLY A 246 -15.07 -12.34 -8.07
CA GLY A 246 -16.52 -12.26 -8.22
C GLY A 246 -17.26 -11.30 -7.27
N THR A 247 -16.55 -10.57 -6.39
CA THR A 247 -17.20 -9.65 -5.43
C THR A 247 -17.19 -8.18 -5.83
N LEU A 248 -16.39 -7.81 -6.84
CA LEU A 248 -16.27 -6.43 -7.32
C LEU A 248 -17.60 -5.88 -7.84
N ILE A 249 -18.25 -6.59 -8.77
CA ILE A 249 -19.48 -6.12 -9.45
C ILE A 249 -20.61 -5.85 -8.43
N PRO A 250 -21.01 -6.83 -7.58
CA PRO A 250 -22.03 -6.56 -6.55
C PRO A 250 -21.62 -5.46 -5.58
N GLY A 251 -20.31 -5.31 -5.34
CA GLY A 251 -19.78 -4.27 -4.47
C GLY A 251 -19.94 -2.86 -5.03
N VAL A 252 -19.67 -2.68 -6.32
CA VAL A 252 -19.86 -1.41 -7.03
C VAL A 252 -21.35 -1.10 -7.19
N GLU A 253 -22.18 -2.09 -7.51
CA GLU A 253 -23.64 -1.92 -7.57
C GLU A 253 -24.19 -1.42 -6.22
N TRP A 254 -23.70 -1.98 -5.11
CA TRP A 254 -24.05 -1.50 -3.76
C TRP A 254 -23.63 -0.04 -3.54
N VAL A 255 -22.45 0.37 -4.01
CA VAL A 255 -21.98 1.77 -3.95
C VAL A 255 -22.86 2.69 -4.80
N GLU A 256 -23.23 2.27 -5.99
CA GLU A 256 -24.13 3.02 -6.88
C GLU A 256 -25.54 3.17 -6.30
N GLU A 257 -26.04 2.17 -5.59
CA GLU A 257 -27.35 2.23 -4.94
C GLU A 257 -27.35 3.10 -3.67
N HIS A 258 -26.32 2.96 -2.82
CA HIS A 258 -26.36 3.50 -1.47
C HIS A 258 -25.56 4.81 -1.27
N VAL A 259 -24.64 5.12 -2.19
CA VAL A 259 -23.67 6.21 -2.02
C VAL A 259 -23.81 7.26 -3.11
N VAL A 260 -23.78 6.87 -4.39
CA VAL A 260 -23.81 7.80 -5.53
C VAL A 260 -25.02 8.75 -5.52
N PRO A 261 -26.26 8.32 -5.20
CA PRO A 261 -27.42 9.19 -5.24
C PRO A 261 -27.41 10.27 -4.16
N ARG A 262 -26.51 10.16 -3.17
CA ARG A 262 -26.49 10.98 -1.95
C ARG A 262 -25.29 11.92 -1.90
N ASN A 263 -24.76 12.28 -3.07
CA ASN A 263 -23.60 13.16 -3.19
C ASN A 263 -24.04 14.62 -2.92
N GLY A 264 -24.15 14.97 -1.64
CA GLY A 264 -24.61 16.28 -1.18
C GLY A 264 -23.64 17.44 -1.47
N ARG A 265 -24.05 18.65 -1.08
CA ARG A 265 -23.32 19.89 -1.37
C ARG A 265 -21.92 19.87 -0.78
N LYS A 266 -20.95 20.42 -1.54
CA LYS A 266 -19.56 20.65 -1.13
C LYS A 266 -19.45 21.27 0.27
N SER A 267 -18.97 20.49 1.22
CA SER A 267 -18.53 20.96 2.53
C SER A 267 -17.24 21.76 2.38
N LYS A 268 -16.98 22.73 3.28
CA LYS A 268 -15.71 23.49 3.29
C LYS A 268 -14.56 22.67 3.89
N SER A 269 -14.42 21.40 3.50
CA SER A 269 -13.34 20.53 3.93
C SER A 269 -12.09 20.87 3.12
N SER A 270 -11.13 21.58 3.72
CA SER A 270 -9.85 21.80 3.05
C SER A 270 -9.01 20.54 3.19
N TYR A 271 -8.93 19.73 2.13
CA TYR A 271 -7.87 18.74 2.00
C TYR A 271 -6.53 19.43 2.24
N ARG A 272 -5.78 18.94 3.21
CA ARG A 272 -4.38 19.32 3.37
C ARG A 272 -3.56 18.11 2.95
N PRO A 273 -2.93 18.15 1.76
CA PRO A 273 -1.91 17.17 1.41
C PRO A 273 -0.90 17.17 2.54
N THR A 274 -0.81 16.06 3.23
CA THR A 274 0.20 15.87 4.26
C THR A 274 1.56 15.73 3.61
N ASP A 275 2.61 15.94 4.41
CA ASP A 275 3.98 15.69 3.98
C ASP A 275 4.05 14.32 3.25
N PRO A 276 4.31 14.30 1.93
CA PRO A 276 4.27 13.08 1.15
C PRO A 276 5.34 12.08 1.61
N PHE A 277 6.38 12.56 2.32
CA PHE A 277 7.48 11.75 2.85
C PHE A 277 7.20 11.20 4.25
N ALA A 278 6.18 11.68 4.95
CA ALA A 278 5.81 11.16 6.26
C ALA A 278 5.09 9.81 6.11
N SER A 279 5.33 8.89 7.03
CA SER A 279 4.57 7.63 7.08
C SER A 279 3.09 7.89 7.42
N ALA A 280 2.19 7.01 6.95
CA ALA A 280 0.77 7.05 7.26
C ALA A 280 0.49 7.20 8.77
N HIS A 281 1.20 6.44 9.61
CA HIS A 281 1.06 6.54 11.08
C HIS A 281 1.49 7.90 11.63
N THR A 282 2.59 8.46 11.13
CA THR A 282 3.09 9.77 11.60
C THR A 282 2.08 10.87 11.29
N VAL A 283 1.55 10.87 10.06
CA VAL A 283 0.49 11.78 9.62
C VAL A 283 -0.75 11.64 10.49
N ALA A 284 -1.23 10.40 10.64
CA ALA A 284 -2.45 10.11 11.36
C ALA A 284 -2.36 10.49 12.85
N TYR A 285 -1.23 10.23 13.50
CA TYR A 285 -1.01 10.62 14.90
C TYR A 285 -0.95 12.14 15.05
N ALA A 286 -0.32 12.85 14.12
CA ALA A 286 -0.30 14.31 14.14
C ALA A 286 -1.72 14.89 13.99
N ARG A 287 -2.53 14.35 13.08
CA ARG A 287 -3.94 14.73 12.89
C ARG A 287 -4.77 14.47 14.14
N ALA A 288 -4.69 13.27 14.71
CA ALA A 288 -5.42 12.90 15.93
C ALA A 288 -5.06 13.82 17.11
N ARG A 289 -3.76 14.06 17.33
CA ARG A 289 -3.29 14.97 18.39
C ARG A 289 -3.70 16.42 18.15
N SER A 290 -3.67 16.87 16.91
CA SER A 290 -4.13 18.21 16.52
C SER A 290 -5.61 18.38 16.83
N LEU A 291 -6.44 17.38 16.51
CA LEU A 291 -7.87 17.39 16.80
C LEU A 291 -8.13 17.36 18.31
N ARG A 292 -7.48 16.47 19.06
CA ARG A 292 -7.56 16.44 20.53
C ARG A 292 -7.21 17.80 21.15
N LYS A 293 -6.15 18.45 20.66
CA LYS A 293 -5.75 19.79 21.12
C LYS A 293 -6.77 20.87 20.75
N LYS A 294 -7.30 20.84 19.52
CA LYS A 294 -8.32 21.79 19.02
C LYS A 294 -9.59 21.72 19.89
N LEU A 295 -10.02 20.51 20.22
CA LEU A 295 -11.22 20.25 21.00
C LEU A 295 -10.98 20.25 22.52
N ARG A 296 -9.73 20.41 22.97
CA ARG A 296 -9.34 20.35 24.39
C ARG A 296 -9.81 19.07 25.08
N LEU A 297 -9.61 17.94 24.39
CA LEU A 297 -9.99 16.62 24.91
C LEU A 297 -9.07 16.23 26.06
N GLU A 298 -9.64 16.13 27.26
CA GLU A 298 -8.96 15.63 28.44
C GLU A 298 -8.78 14.10 28.36
N PRO A 299 -7.78 13.53 29.05
CA PRO A 299 -7.64 12.07 29.16
C PRO A 299 -8.89 11.41 29.73
N GLY A 300 -9.34 10.32 29.10
CA GLY A 300 -10.55 9.58 29.53
C GLY A 300 -11.88 10.31 29.29
N CYS A 301 -11.90 11.45 28.60
CA CYS A 301 -13.16 12.09 28.22
C CYS A 301 -13.96 11.24 27.23
N ASN A 302 -15.28 11.46 27.18
CA ASN A 302 -16.12 10.89 26.15
C ASN A 302 -15.86 11.62 24.81
N VAL A 303 -14.93 11.07 24.02
CA VAL A 303 -14.49 11.64 22.74
C VAL A 303 -15.66 11.81 21.76
N LEU A 304 -16.61 10.86 21.73
CA LEU A 304 -17.80 10.96 20.88
C LEU A 304 -18.61 12.21 21.21
N TYR A 305 -18.95 12.38 22.49
CA TYR A 305 -19.73 13.52 22.95
C TYR A 305 -19.04 14.85 22.63
N GLU A 306 -17.73 14.95 22.87
CA GLU A 306 -17.01 16.19 22.60
C GLU A 306 -16.87 16.47 21.10
N VAL A 307 -16.72 15.45 20.25
CA VAL A 307 -16.71 15.64 18.80
C VAL A 307 -18.10 16.02 18.28
N GLU A 308 -19.16 15.33 18.72
CA GLU A 308 -20.54 15.66 18.36
C GLU A 308 -20.87 17.12 18.72
N LYS A 309 -20.58 17.52 19.96
CA LYS A 309 -20.85 18.87 20.46
C LYS A 309 -20.11 19.98 19.70
N ASN A 310 -18.86 19.74 19.30
CA ASN A 310 -17.99 20.78 18.72
C ASN A 310 -17.88 20.73 17.20
N ILE A 311 -18.18 19.58 16.57
CA ILE A 311 -18.03 19.33 15.13
C ILE A 311 -19.38 18.95 14.48
N GLY A 312 -20.37 18.51 15.26
CA GLY A 312 -21.64 18.03 14.72
C GLY A 312 -21.52 16.65 14.06
N PHE A 313 -20.59 15.82 14.55
CA PHE A 313 -20.31 14.49 14.00
C PHE A 313 -20.41 13.43 15.11
N GLY A 314 -21.62 12.97 15.44
CA GLY A 314 -21.86 11.89 16.41
C GLY A 314 -22.26 10.55 15.76
N LEU A 315 -22.61 9.56 16.58
CA LEU A 315 -23.02 8.21 16.14
C LEU A 315 -24.44 8.16 15.56
N GLU A 316 -25.26 9.16 15.85
CA GLU A 316 -26.61 9.37 15.31
C GLU A 316 -26.62 9.58 13.79
N HIS A 317 -25.46 9.94 13.21
CA HIS A 317 -25.26 10.05 11.78
C HIS A 317 -25.06 8.70 11.07
N GLU A 318 -25.05 7.59 11.83
CA GLU A 318 -24.91 6.25 11.30
C GLU A 318 -26.27 5.66 10.87
N GLN A 319 -26.35 5.26 9.61
CA GLN A 319 -27.47 4.55 9.02
C GLN A 319 -27.09 3.10 8.77
N ILE A 320 -27.89 2.19 9.33
CA ILE A 320 -27.69 0.76 9.22
C ILE A 320 -28.33 0.28 7.92
N VAL A 321 -27.54 -0.41 7.09
CA VAL A 321 -28.03 -1.06 5.87
C VAL A 321 -27.59 -2.52 5.82
N SER A 322 -28.39 -3.35 5.16
CA SER A 322 -28.10 -4.76 4.94
C SER A 322 -27.18 -4.97 3.73
N ASN A 323 -26.63 -6.19 3.61
CA ASN A 323 -25.87 -6.65 2.44
C ASN A 323 -24.65 -5.79 2.08
N VAL A 324 -24.01 -5.17 3.07
CA VAL A 324 -22.78 -4.41 2.81
C VAL A 324 -21.66 -5.38 2.40
N PRO A 325 -20.94 -5.11 1.29
CA PRO A 325 -19.82 -5.94 0.86
C PRO A 325 -18.77 -6.10 1.97
N SER A 326 -18.21 -7.30 2.12
CA SER A 326 -17.27 -7.65 3.20
C SER A 326 -16.03 -6.74 3.28
N HIS A 327 -15.61 -6.18 2.13
CA HIS A 327 -14.45 -5.29 2.01
C HIS A 327 -14.75 -3.83 2.33
N ILE A 328 -16.03 -3.47 2.43
CA ILE A 328 -16.52 -2.15 2.79
C ILE A 328 -17.03 -2.20 4.23
N ASN A 329 -16.34 -1.50 5.13
CA ASN A 329 -16.82 -1.34 6.50
C ASN A 329 -17.91 -0.27 6.60
N ALA A 330 -17.82 0.79 5.80
CA ALA A 330 -18.80 1.86 5.70
C ALA A 330 -18.58 2.73 4.46
N ALA A 331 -19.61 3.48 4.07
CA ALA A 331 -19.51 4.66 3.21
C ALA A 331 -19.74 5.92 4.04
N LEU A 332 -19.14 7.03 3.61
CA LEU A 332 -19.26 8.35 4.22
C LEU A 332 -19.49 9.40 3.14
N PHE A 333 -20.49 10.25 3.33
CA PHE A 333 -20.80 11.37 2.44
C PHE A 333 -21.48 12.49 3.23
N ALA A 334 -21.65 13.66 2.60
CA ALA A 334 -22.51 14.72 3.09
C ALA A 334 -23.92 14.56 2.50
N ASP A 335 -24.96 14.73 3.30
CA ASP A 335 -26.34 14.83 2.78
C ASP A 335 -26.62 16.20 2.14
N ASP A 336 -27.87 16.43 1.73
CA ASP A 336 -28.30 17.68 1.08
C ASP A 336 -28.09 18.93 1.96
N ASP A 337 -28.12 18.76 3.29
CA ASP A 337 -27.90 19.83 4.28
C ASP A 337 -26.41 20.01 4.61
N GLY A 338 -25.52 19.17 4.04
CA GLY A 338 -24.09 19.16 4.33
C GLY A 338 -23.74 18.42 5.61
N THR A 339 -24.69 17.67 6.17
CA THR A 339 -24.54 16.87 7.39
C THR A 339 -23.81 15.58 7.05
N PRO A 340 -22.82 15.15 7.87
CA PRO A 340 -22.16 13.88 7.65
C PRO A 340 -23.13 12.70 7.79
N VAL A 341 -23.04 11.73 6.90
CA VAL A 341 -23.80 10.47 6.97
C VAL A 341 -22.84 9.30 6.82
N ILE A 342 -22.90 8.35 7.76
CA ILE A 342 -22.17 7.09 7.70
C ILE A 342 -23.17 5.98 7.34
N VAL A 343 -22.91 5.21 6.30
CA VAL A 343 -23.74 4.05 5.93
C VAL A 343 -22.93 2.78 6.10
N GLY A 344 -23.43 1.78 6.83
CA GLY A 344 -22.72 0.52 7.02
C GLY A 344 -23.58 -0.57 7.69
N PRO A 345 -23.04 -1.79 7.86
CA PRO A 345 -23.76 -2.87 8.54
C PRO A 345 -23.84 -2.62 10.04
N GLU A 346 -24.83 -3.22 10.68
CA GLU A 346 -24.95 -3.21 12.14
C GLU A 346 -23.73 -3.87 12.80
N LEU A 347 -23.19 -3.23 13.84
CA LEU A 347 -22.03 -3.70 14.57
C LEU A 347 -22.21 -3.50 16.08
N HIS A 348 -21.48 -4.28 16.87
CA HIS A 348 -21.32 -3.99 18.30
C HIS A 348 -20.74 -2.59 18.53
N HIS A 349 -21.12 -1.96 19.64
CA HIS A 349 -20.79 -0.57 19.99
C HIS A 349 -19.31 -0.22 19.75
N ASP A 350 -18.37 -0.98 20.31
CA ASP A 350 -16.93 -0.70 20.18
C ASP A 350 -16.44 -0.64 18.73
N ARG A 351 -16.99 -1.49 17.86
CA ARG A 351 -16.64 -1.50 16.44
C ARG A 351 -17.29 -0.33 15.70
N ARG A 352 -18.49 0.10 16.10
CA ARG A 352 -19.15 1.33 15.60
C ARG A 352 -18.33 2.56 15.97
N VAL A 353 -17.85 2.66 17.22
CA VAL A 353 -16.96 3.74 17.68
C VAL A 353 -15.68 3.79 16.84
N PHE A 354 -15.06 2.65 16.58
CA PHE A 354 -13.85 2.60 15.75
C PHE A 354 -14.12 2.99 14.29
N ARG A 355 -15.21 2.49 13.68
CA ARG A 355 -15.66 2.90 12.34
C ARG A 355 -15.90 4.41 12.28
N TRP A 356 -16.62 4.96 13.25
CA TRP A 356 -16.91 6.38 13.38
C TRP A 356 -15.62 7.21 13.42
N ALA A 357 -14.63 6.78 14.21
CA ALA A 357 -13.36 7.51 14.30
C ALA A 357 -12.56 7.46 12.99
N ARG A 358 -12.65 6.34 12.24
CA ARG A 358 -12.08 6.25 10.89
C ARG A 358 -12.81 7.19 9.91
N ALA A 359 -14.14 7.25 9.99
CA ALA A 359 -14.96 8.14 9.17
C ALA A 359 -14.66 9.62 9.48
N LEU A 360 -14.49 9.98 10.75
CA LEU A 360 -14.11 11.34 11.17
C LEU A 360 -12.78 11.78 10.55
N ASN A 361 -11.79 10.88 10.40
CA ASN A 361 -10.56 11.21 9.67
C ASN A 361 -10.85 11.56 8.20
N LEU A 362 -11.71 10.79 7.54
CA LEU A 362 -12.06 11.02 6.14
C LEU A 362 -12.90 12.30 5.97
N TRP A 363 -13.75 12.62 6.95
CA TRP A 363 -14.52 13.86 6.99
C TRP A 363 -13.62 15.10 7.11
N GLU A 364 -12.79 15.15 8.17
CA GLU A 364 -11.96 16.31 8.47
C GLU A 364 -10.74 16.44 7.54
N PHE A 365 -10.20 15.32 7.04
CA PHE A 365 -8.91 15.30 6.33
C PHE A 365 -8.92 14.57 4.99
N GLY A 366 -9.99 13.87 4.63
CA GLY A 366 -10.09 13.03 3.43
C GLY A 366 -11.13 13.51 2.41
N CYS A 367 -11.52 14.79 2.46
CA CYS A 367 -12.48 15.39 1.53
C CYS A 367 -13.88 14.74 1.55
N ALA A 368 -14.26 13.97 2.58
CA ALA A 368 -15.53 13.24 2.55
C ALA A 368 -16.77 14.16 2.55
N GLY A 369 -16.58 15.44 2.88
CA GLY A 369 -17.61 16.45 2.71
C GLY A 369 -17.71 17.03 1.29
N ASP A 370 -16.75 16.78 0.41
CA ASP A 370 -16.77 17.22 -1.01
C ASP A 370 -17.08 16.09 -1.99
N SER A 371 -16.76 14.86 -1.60
CA SER A 371 -16.96 13.65 -2.40
C SER A 371 -17.18 12.47 -1.46
N PRO A 372 -18.01 11.47 -1.82
CA PRO A 372 -18.20 10.31 -0.99
C PRO A 372 -16.90 9.52 -0.86
N ARG A 373 -16.74 8.84 0.27
CA ARG A 373 -15.56 8.05 0.63
C ARG A 373 -16.00 6.70 1.20
N LEU A 374 -15.13 5.69 1.10
CA LEU A 374 -15.34 4.41 1.77
C LEU A 374 -14.34 4.23 2.90
N VAL A 375 -14.80 3.56 3.95
CA VAL A 375 -13.97 2.94 4.97
C VAL A 375 -13.84 1.47 4.57
N THR A 376 -12.66 1.05 4.13
CA THR A 376 -12.44 -0.32 3.60
C THR A 376 -11.46 -1.12 4.45
N THR A 377 -11.30 -2.41 4.13
CA THR A 377 -10.28 -3.27 4.76
C THR A 377 -8.87 -3.10 4.18
N SER A 378 -8.75 -2.40 3.05
CA SER A 378 -7.53 -2.17 2.28
C SER A 378 -6.33 -1.66 3.11
N HIS A 379 -5.11 -1.94 2.64
CA HIS A 379 -3.88 -1.32 3.16
C HIS A 379 -3.38 -0.13 2.33
N ALA A 380 -4.22 0.41 1.46
CA ALA A 380 -4.02 1.73 0.86
C ALA A 380 -3.65 2.78 1.92
N ARG A 381 -2.81 3.74 1.55
CA ARG A 381 -2.25 4.75 2.46
C ARG A 381 -3.32 5.42 3.31
N GLN A 382 -4.40 5.90 2.68
CA GLN A 382 -5.47 6.60 3.36
C GLN A 382 -6.25 5.72 4.35
N GLN A 383 -6.38 4.43 4.06
CA GLN A 383 -7.03 3.47 4.95
C GLN A 383 -6.12 3.08 6.12
N ARG A 384 -4.80 3.04 5.93
CA ARG A 384 -3.81 2.97 7.03
C ARG A 384 -3.84 4.24 7.89
N GLU A 385 -3.91 5.42 7.28
CA GLU A 385 -4.04 6.70 7.98
C GLU A 385 -5.31 6.76 8.82
N SER A 386 -6.47 6.38 8.27
CA SER A 386 -7.75 6.42 9.01
C SER A 386 -7.75 5.48 10.21
N ARG A 387 -7.19 4.27 10.07
CA ARG A 387 -6.99 3.32 11.18
C ARG A 387 -6.06 3.89 12.25
N ALA A 388 -4.88 4.36 11.87
CA ALA A 388 -3.91 4.92 12.81
C ALA A 388 -4.44 6.17 13.53
N PHE A 389 -5.26 6.98 12.84
CA PHE A 389 -5.91 8.15 13.40
C PHE A 389 -6.94 7.72 14.45
N ALA A 390 -7.82 6.80 14.10
CA ALA A 390 -8.87 6.30 14.99
C ALA A 390 -8.26 5.73 16.28
N VAL A 391 -7.19 4.95 16.15
CA VAL A 391 -6.48 4.38 17.29
C VAL A 391 -5.88 5.48 18.18
N GLU A 392 -5.16 6.47 17.64
CA GLU A 392 -4.54 7.54 18.45
C GLU A 392 -5.56 8.55 19.01
N LEU A 393 -6.69 8.76 18.32
CA LEU A 393 -7.75 9.65 18.78
C LEU A 393 -8.46 9.05 20.01
N LEU A 394 -8.83 7.78 19.92
CA LEU A 394 -9.61 7.08 20.94
C LEU A 394 -8.75 6.60 22.12
N ALA A 395 -7.56 6.04 21.85
CA ALA A 395 -6.64 5.54 22.87
C ALA A 395 -5.22 6.12 22.65
N PRO A 396 -4.95 7.37 23.07
CA PRO A 396 -3.69 8.04 22.80
C PRO A 396 -2.51 7.31 23.46
N ALA A 397 -1.46 7.00 22.70
CA ALA A 397 -0.34 6.18 23.19
C ALA A 397 0.33 6.80 24.43
N ARG A 398 0.44 8.14 24.49
CA ARG A 398 1.03 8.87 25.63
C ARG A 398 0.19 8.83 26.89
N GLU A 399 -1.13 8.70 26.77
CA GLU A 399 -2.04 8.56 27.91
C GLU A 399 -2.01 7.11 28.40
N LEU A 400 -2.07 6.16 27.47
CA LEU A 400 -1.96 4.74 27.76
C LEU A 400 -0.64 4.43 28.49
N ALA A 401 0.50 4.91 27.98
CA ALA A 401 1.81 4.71 28.61
C ALA A 401 1.92 5.29 30.03
N ARG A 402 1.18 6.37 30.35
CA ARG A 402 1.15 6.96 31.71
C ARG A 402 0.34 6.11 32.69
N LYS A 403 -0.61 5.32 32.18
CA LYS A 403 -1.51 4.48 32.97
C LYS A 403 -0.95 3.08 33.18
N LEU A 404 -0.14 2.61 32.25
CA LEU A 404 0.61 1.37 32.38
C LEU A 404 1.62 1.53 33.52
N GLY A 405 1.36 0.87 34.65
CA GLY A 405 2.18 0.91 35.86
C GLY A 405 3.35 -0.09 35.87
N GLY A 406 3.54 -0.87 34.79
CA GLY A 406 4.51 -1.96 34.72
C GLY A 406 4.87 -2.37 33.30
N VAL A 407 5.81 -3.31 33.19
CA VAL A 407 6.32 -3.85 31.91
C VAL A 407 5.42 -4.97 31.36
N GLU A 408 4.55 -5.53 32.20
CA GLU A 408 3.58 -6.57 31.83
C GLU A 408 2.15 -6.09 32.09
N VAL A 409 1.22 -6.53 31.23
CA VAL A 409 -0.19 -6.17 31.27
C VAL A 409 -1.02 -7.45 31.16
N SER A 410 -1.92 -7.65 32.12
CA SER A 410 -2.85 -8.79 32.14
C SER A 410 -4.10 -8.55 31.27
N GLU A 411 -4.87 -9.59 30.99
CA GLU A 411 -6.19 -9.44 30.33
C GLU A 411 -7.14 -8.54 31.12
N ASP A 412 -7.12 -8.63 32.46
CA ASP A 412 -7.95 -7.79 33.33
C ASP A 412 -7.56 -6.31 33.21
N ASP A 413 -6.27 -6.02 33.07
CA ASP A 413 -5.78 -4.67 32.81
C ASP A 413 -6.25 -4.16 31.44
N LEU A 414 -6.27 -5.01 30.41
CA LEU A 414 -6.81 -4.65 29.10
C LEU A 414 -8.30 -4.32 29.16
N VAL A 415 -9.09 -5.09 29.93
CA VAL A 415 -10.52 -4.83 30.13
C VAL A 415 -10.75 -3.53 30.90
N ASN A 416 -9.96 -3.27 31.94
CA ASN A 416 -10.04 -2.03 32.71
C ASN A 416 -9.71 -0.81 31.83
N LEU A 417 -8.65 -0.88 31.04
CA LEU A 417 -8.28 0.17 30.09
C LEU A 417 -9.33 0.32 28.97
N SER A 418 -9.88 -0.78 28.48
CA SER A 418 -10.97 -0.81 27.50
C SER A 418 -12.19 -0.03 28.00
N ASN A 419 -12.62 -0.28 29.24
CA ASN A 419 -13.72 0.44 29.88
C ASN A 419 -13.41 1.92 30.10
N GLU A 420 -12.17 2.24 30.51
CA GLU A 420 -11.76 3.63 30.76
C GLU A 420 -11.69 4.46 29.47
N PHE A 421 -11.20 3.88 28.38
CA PHE A 421 -11.08 4.56 27.08
C PHE A 421 -12.35 4.43 26.22
N GLY A 422 -13.34 3.63 26.63
CA GLY A 422 -14.57 3.40 25.88
C GLY A 422 -14.34 2.76 24.50
N VAL A 423 -13.37 1.84 24.42
CA VAL A 423 -12.98 1.13 23.19
C VAL A 423 -12.77 -0.34 23.47
N GLY A 424 -12.87 -1.20 22.46
CA GLY A 424 -12.66 -2.65 22.63
C GLY A 424 -11.22 -3.00 23.06
N SER A 425 -11.08 -4.02 23.91
CA SER A 425 -9.80 -4.49 24.48
C SER A 425 -8.74 -4.85 23.43
N GLN A 426 -9.17 -5.37 22.27
CA GLN A 426 -8.28 -5.67 21.15
C GLN A 426 -7.56 -4.43 20.58
N LEU A 427 -8.23 -3.27 20.58
CA LEU A 427 -7.61 -2.01 20.16
C LEU A 427 -6.53 -1.56 21.15
N ILE A 428 -6.80 -1.71 22.45
CA ILE A 428 -5.83 -1.41 23.52
C ILE A 428 -4.61 -2.33 23.40
N ARG A 429 -4.82 -3.64 23.27
CA ARG A 429 -3.75 -4.63 23.04
C ARG A 429 -2.88 -4.24 21.85
N TYR A 430 -3.51 -4.04 20.69
CA TYR A 430 -2.81 -3.65 19.46
C TYR A 430 -1.99 -2.37 19.67
N ARG A 431 -2.49 -1.39 20.45
CA ARG A 431 -1.73 -0.17 20.77
C ARG A 431 -0.48 -0.46 21.60
N ILE A 432 -0.63 -1.28 22.64
CA ILE A 432 0.46 -1.64 23.56
C ILE A 432 1.59 -2.33 22.81
N GLU A 433 1.23 -3.34 21.99
CA GLU A 433 2.20 -4.12 21.21
C GLU A 433 2.91 -3.25 20.17
N ASN A 434 2.16 -2.44 19.39
CA ASN A 434 2.76 -1.63 18.33
C ASN A 434 3.71 -0.54 18.84
N HIS A 435 3.40 0.06 19.98
CA HIS A 435 4.26 1.08 20.61
C HIS A 435 5.26 0.48 21.58
N LYS A 436 5.29 -0.86 21.74
CA LYS A 436 6.14 -1.59 22.69
C LYS A 436 6.03 -1.00 24.09
N LEU A 437 4.80 -0.67 24.51
CA LEU A 437 4.56 -0.03 25.81
C LEU A 437 4.69 -1.02 26.97
N ALA A 438 4.32 -2.28 26.73
CA ALA A 438 4.41 -3.39 27.66
C ALA A 438 4.32 -4.73 26.90
N VAL A 439 4.61 -5.84 27.58
CA VAL A 439 4.34 -7.21 27.11
C VAL A 439 2.98 -7.61 27.62
N VAL A 440 2.11 -8.11 26.74
CA VAL A 440 0.81 -8.63 27.15
C VAL A 440 0.97 -10.10 27.47
N SER A 441 0.64 -10.51 28.69
CA SER A 441 0.71 -11.90 29.11
C SER A 441 -0.36 -12.71 28.36
N GLU A 442 0.03 -13.80 27.70
CA GLU A 442 -0.94 -14.77 27.19
C GLU A 442 -1.57 -15.55 28.35
N PRO A 443 -2.86 -15.94 28.24
CA PRO A 443 -3.59 -16.63 29.31
C PRO A 443 -3.03 -18.01 29.67
#